data_AF-A0A925W4U5-F1
#
_entry.id   AF-A0A925W4U5-F1
#
_cell.length_a   1.000
_cell.length_b   1.000
_cell.length_c   1.000
_cell.angle_alpha   90.00
_cell.angle_beta   90.00
_cell.angle_gamma   90.00
#
_symmetry.space_group_name_H-M   'P 1'
#
loop_
_entity.id
_entity.type
_entity.pdbx_description
1 polymer ?
#
loop_
_entity_poly.entity_id
_entity_poly.type
_entity_poly.pdbx_seq_one_letter_code
_entity_poly.pdbx_strand_id
1 'polypeptide(L)' 'MLFFIAFVGAAVIALVLWKAMSTVRGDALPETGAGRPHGGRQGSGPVHPRVSGPDDDPDFLRQLDERVRRQDDPPA' A
#
# COMPACT_ATOMS: atom_id res chain seq x y z
N MET A 1 19.89 -5.02 36.26
CA MET A 1 18.42 -4.82 36.28
C MET A 1 18.01 -3.64 35.40
N LEU A 2 18.37 -2.39 35.74
CA LEU A 2 18.03 -1.21 34.91
C LEU A 2 18.52 -1.30 33.46
N PHE A 3 19.75 -1.76 33.24
CA PHE A 3 20.29 -1.96 31.89
C PHE A 3 19.50 -2.98 31.07
N PHE A 4 18.96 -4.02 31.70
CA PHE A 4 18.16 -5.03 31.02
C PHE A 4 16.80 -4.45 30.60
N ILE A 5 16.16 -3.67 31.49
CA ILE A 5 14.92 -2.96 31.20
C ILE A 5 15.13 -1.94 30.07
N ALA A 6 16.21 -1.16 30.14
CA ALA A 6 16.57 -0.20 29.09
C ALA A 6 16.86 -0.90 27.75
N PHE A 7 17.53 -2.04 27.77
CA PHE A 7 17.81 -2.82 26.57
C PHE A 7 16.54 -3.38 25.92
N VAL A 8 15.62 -3.95 26.73
CA VAL A 8 14.32 -4.42 26.24
C VAL A 8 13.50 -3.26 25.68
N GLY A 9 13.48 -2.11 26.35
CA GLY A 9 12.82 -0.90 25.86
C GLY A 9 13.39 -0.44 24.51
N ALA A 10 14.71 -0.37 24.38
CA ALA A 10 15.38 -0.01 23.13
C ALA A 10 15.06 -1.01 21.99
N ALA A 11 15.04 -2.31 22.29
CA ALA A 11 14.69 -3.35 21.31
C ALA A 11 13.25 -3.23 20.81
N VAL A 12 12.29 -2.94 21.69
CA VAL A 12 10.89 -2.70 21.31
C VAL A 12 10.77 -1.46 20.43
N ILE A 13 11.41 -0.35 20.81
CA ILE A 13 11.41 0.89 20.01
C ILE A 13 12.02 0.63 18.63
N ALA A 14 13.15 -0.07 18.55
CA ALA A 14 13.80 -0.42 17.29
C ALA A 14 12.90 -1.30 16.40
N LEU A 15 12.20 -2.29 16.99
CA LEU A 15 11.27 -3.16 16.26
C LEU A 15 10.08 -2.37 15.70
N VAL A 16 9.50 -1.46 16.51
CA VAL A 16 8.39 -0.60 16.09
C VAL A 16 8.81 0.33 14.96
N LEU A 17 9.97 0.98 15.08
CA LEU A 17 10.50 1.86 14.04
C LEU A 17 10.82 1.08 12.76
N TRP A 18 11.42 -0.11 12.87
CA TRP A 18 11.66 -0.97 11.72
C TRP A 18 10.36 -1.37 11.04
N LYS A 19 9.34 -1.77 11.81
CA LYS A 19 8.04 -2.15 11.26
C LYS A 19 7.36 -0.97 10.55
N ALA A 20 7.37 0.22 11.15
CA ALA A 20 6.82 1.44 10.56
C ALA A 20 7.56 1.87 9.29
N MET A 21 8.89 1.77 9.26
CA MET A 21 9.67 2.04 8.05
C MET A 21 9.42 0.97 6.97
N SER A 22 9.23 -0.29 7.36
CA SER A 22 8.95 -1.38 6.42
C SER A 22 7.58 -1.26 5.76
N THR A 23 6.57 -0.73 6.46
CA THR A 23 5.25 -0.46 5.88
C THR A 23 5.32 0.69 4.88
N VAL A 24 6.06 1.76 5.19
CA VAL A 24 6.25 2.90 4.26
C VAL A 24 7.08 2.50 3.02
N ARG A 25 8.05 1.59 3.17
CA ARG A 25 8.79 1.02 2.03
C ARG A 25 8.00 -0.02 1.23
N GLY A 26 6.99 -0.65 1.85
CA GLY A 26 6.10 -1.62 1.22
C GLY A 26 5.12 -0.98 0.24
N ASP A 27 4.71 0.27 0.48
CA ASP A 27 3.85 1.03 -0.45
C ASP A 27 4.59 1.50 -1.72
N ALA A 28 5.93 1.44 -1.72
CA ALA A 28 6.76 1.85 -2.85
C ALA A 28 7.05 0.71 -3.86
N LEU A 29 6.52 -0.51 -3.67
CA LEU A 29 6.72 -1.59 -4.64
C LEU A 29 5.50 -2.53 -4.74
N PRO A 30 4.90 -2.70 -5.93
CA PRO A 30 3.95 -3.79 -6.14
C PRO A 30 4.76 -5.08 -6.18
N GLU A 31 4.69 -5.87 -5.11
CA GLU A 31 5.03 -7.30 -5.16
C GLU A 31 3.79 -8.08 -5.59
N THR A 32 3.60 -8.21 -6.89
CA THR A 32 3.35 -9.56 -7.42
C THR A 32 4.67 -10.32 -7.25
N GLY A 33 4.67 -11.35 -6.41
CA GLY A 33 5.83 -12.21 -6.19
C GLY A 33 6.37 -12.77 -7.53
N ALA A 34 7.64 -13.12 -7.66
CA ALA A 34 8.66 -13.33 -6.65
C ALA A 34 10.01 -13.04 -7.33
N GLY A 35 10.73 -12.02 -6.87
CA GLY A 35 11.72 -11.41 -7.73
C GLY A 35 11.06 -10.59 -8.85
N ARG A 36 11.55 -9.37 -9.03
CA ARG A 36 11.10 -8.45 -10.08
C ARG A 36 11.83 -8.79 -11.38
N PRO A 37 11.19 -8.61 -12.55
CA PRO A 37 11.49 -7.39 -13.30
C PRO A 37 10.30 -6.78 -14.07
N HIS A 38 10.36 -5.46 -14.23
CA HIS A 38 9.90 -4.64 -15.37
C HIS A 38 8.51 -4.85 -16.01
N GLY A 39 7.75 -3.75 -16.06
CA GLY A 39 7.25 -3.21 -17.33
C GLY A 39 5.98 -3.83 -17.93
N GLY A 40 4.88 -3.08 -17.84
CA GLY A 40 3.92 -2.92 -18.93
C GLY A 40 2.95 -4.08 -19.24
N ARG A 41 1.72 -3.66 -19.55
CA ARG A 41 0.69 -4.35 -20.36
C ARG A 41 -0.04 -5.54 -19.73
N GLN A 42 -1.36 -5.34 -19.63
CA GLN A 42 -2.43 -6.28 -20.02
C GLN A 42 -2.08 -7.78 -19.97
N GLY A 43 -2.69 -8.51 -19.04
CA GLY A 43 -2.65 -9.96 -19.08
C GLY A 43 -3.39 -10.60 -17.91
N SER A 44 -4.62 -11.03 -18.20
CA SER A 44 -5.38 -12.09 -17.54
C SER A 44 -4.54 -13.05 -16.66
N GLY A 45 -4.45 -12.74 -15.37
CA GLY A 45 -3.94 -13.63 -14.32
C GLY A 45 -5.08 -14.04 -13.39
N PRO A 46 -4.98 -15.17 -12.67
CA PRO A 46 -6.03 -15.65 -11.80
C PRO A 46 -6.38 -14.56 -10.78
N VAL A 47 -7.65 -14.16 -10.77
CA VAL A 47 -8.19 -13.17 -9.84
C VAL A 47 -8.14 -13.80 -8.45
N HIS A 48 -7.00 -13.65 -7.77
CA HIS A 48 -6.98 -13.83 -6.33
C HIS A 48 -8.03 -12.87 -5.77
N PRO A 49 -8.98 -13.34 -4.93
CA PRO A 49 -9.88 -12.46 -4.22
C PRO A 49 -9.01 -11.61 -3.30
N ARG A 50 -8.58 -10.46 -3.81
CA ARG A 50 -8.04 -9.41 -2.95
C ARG A 50 -9.19 -9.11 -2.02
N VAL A 51 -8.93 -9.16 -0.72
CA VAL A 51 -9.85 -8.61 0.28
C VAL A 51 -9.83 -7.11 0.04
N SER A 52 -10.55 -6.66 -0.99
CA SER A 52 -10.77 -5.26 -1.29
C SER A 52 -11.80 -4.80 -0.28
N GLY A 53 -11.48 -3.72 0.44
CA GLY A 53 -12.52 -3.01 1.18
C GLY A 53 -13.60 -2.52 0.21
N PRO A 54 -14.79 -2.15 0.71
CA PRO A 54 -15.84 -1.53 -0.12
C PRO A 54 -15.35 -0.33 -0.95
N ASP A 55 -14.31 0.38 -0.48
CA ASP A 55 -13.72 1.54 -1.14
C ASP A 55 -12.60 1.17 -2.17
N ASP A 56 -12.13 -0.09 -2.17
CA ASP A 56 -11.05 -0.57 -3.04
C ASP A 56 -11.58 -1.39 -4.23
N ASP A 57 -12.90 -1.36 -4.46
CA ASP A 57 -13.48 -1.98 -5.63
C ASP A 57 -13.22 -1.11 -6.89
N PRO A 58 -13.09 -1.72 -8.08
CA PRO A 58 -12.75 -0.99 -9.29
C PRO A 58 -13.83 0.02 -9.69
N ASP A 59 -15.07 -0.17 -9.24
CA ASP A 59 -16.20 0.66 -9.61
C ASP A 59 -16.32 1.93 -8.74
N PHE A 60 -15.95 1.89 -7.46
CA PHE A 60 -15.81 3.07 -6.60
C PHE A 60 -14.69 3.99 -7.10
N LEU A 61 -13.54 3.42 -7.43
CA LEU A 61 -12.41 4.19 -7.97
C LEU A 61 -12.77 4.89 -9.29
N ARG A 62 -13.52 4.22 -10.17
CA ARG A 62 -14.05 4.84 -11.41
C ARG A 62 -15.01 5.99 -11.10
N GLN A 63 -15.94 5.79 -10.18
CA GLN A 63 -16.88 6.84 -9.78
C GLN A 63 -16.16 8.05 -9.17
N LEU A 64 -15.09 7.82 -8.41
CA LEU A 64 -14.29 8.90 -7.84
C LEU A 64 -13.53 9.67 -8.92
N ASP A 65 -12.89 8.97 -9.85
CA ASP A 65 -12.20 9.56 -11.00
C ASP A 65 -13.15 10.42 -11.86
N GLU A 66 -14.36 9.92 -12.13
CA GLU A 66 -15.41 10.67 -12.83
C GLU A 66 -15.84 11.94 -12.10
N ARG A 67 -15.94 11.89 -10.76
CA ARG A 67 -16.31 13.06 -9.95
C ARG A 67 -15.21 14.11 -9.93
N VAL A 68 -13.96 13.69 -9.74
CA VAL A 68 -12.79 14.59 -9.76
C VAL A 68 -12.68 15.25 -11.13
N ARG A 69 -12.77 14.47 -12.21
CA ARG A 69 -12.69 14.98 -13.57
C ARG A 69 -13.80 15.98 -13.91
N ARG A 70 -15.02 15.77 -13.42
CA ARG A 70 -16.13 16.73 -13.59
C ARG A 70 -15.97 17.99 -12.73
N GLN A 71 -15.30 17.90 -11.60
CA GLN A 71 -15.04 19.04 -10.73
C GLN A 71 -13.92 19.93 -11.28
N ASP A 72 -12.92 19.33 -11.94
CA ASP A 72 -11.80 20.01 -12.57
C ASP A 72 -12.14 20.61 -13.95
N ASP A 73 -13.32 20.31 -14.53
CA ASP A 73 -13.77 20.89 -15.79
C ASP A 73 -14.60 22.16 -15.49
N PRO A 74 -14.03 23.38 -15.65
CA PRO A 74 -14.79 24.59 -15.44
C PRO A 74 -15.90 24.71 -16.51
N PRO A 75 -17.11 25.21 -16.15
CA PRO A 75 -18.12 25.49 -17.16
C PRO A 75 -17.58 26.53 -18.15
N ALA A 76 -17.61 26.18 -19.44
CA ALA A 76 -17.23 27.06 -20.54
C ALA A 76 -18.18 28.25 -20.71
#